data_AF-A0A4Y7PSB7-F1
#
_entry.id   AF-A0A4Y7PSB7-F1
#
_cell.length_a   1.000
_cell.length_b   1.000
_cell.length_c   1.000
_cell.angle_alpha   90.00
_cell.angle_beta   90.00
_cell.angle_gamma   90.00
#
_symmetry.space_group_name_H-M   'P 1'
#
loop_
_entity.id
_entity.type
_entity.pdbx_description
1 polymer ?
#
loop_
_entity_poly.entity_id
_entity_poly.type
_entity_poly.pdbx_seq_one_letter_code
_entity_poly.pdbx_strand_id
1 'polypeptide(L)'
;MARPRKHKTEKEQINAARKRRREWYHRNRRMESAKSLERYYHNKAINHHPQTQLRRAQRPSPDVDAPVHASASALANSPLISLQIVRLNTQERLTSAQKAMHTWRNDKMKIRHKTSNMQHIVELWTSGSLQAWGNALYLNVQHDTNAALAESKLEPHVTFGQHLQDCFEDVSRRSFQDDPSGSLGIWGAAQLVRREIARAVDVVEEFCLILRDGGITSLRDSYTGQSLNFQII
;
A
#
# COMPACT_ATOMS: atom_id res chain seq x y z
N MET A 1 -34.24 27.71 -6.46
CA MET A 1 -33.40 27.48 -7.65
C MET A 1 -32.34 26.45 -7.32
N ALA A 2 -32.29 25.32 -8.02
CA ALA A 2 -31.31 24.26 -7.77
C ALA A 2 -29.95 24.62 -8.41
N ARG A 3 -28.85 24.50 -7.66
CA ARG A 3 -27.50 24.74 -8.18
C ARG A 3 -27.20 23.79 -9.35
N PRO A 4 -26.63 24.28 -10.48
CA PRO A 4 -26.23 23.41 -11.58
C PRO A 4 -25.23 22.35 -11.11
N ARG A 5 -25.49 21.08 -11.43
CA ARG A 5 -24.52 19.99 -11.19
C ARG A 5 -23.30 20.22 -12.08
N LYS A 6 -22.12 20.33 -11.46
CA LYS A 6 -20.83 20.56 -12.12
C LYS A 6 -20.40 19.42 -13.06
N HIS A 7 -20.89 18.21 -12.83
CA HIS A 7 -20.64 17.03 -13.66
C HIS A 7 -21.97 16.41 -14.07
N LYS A 8 -22.08 16.00 -15.34
CA LYS A 8 -23.31 15.46 -15.91
C LYS A 8 -23.47 13.97 -15.59
N THR A 9 -22.36 13.28 -15.39
CA THR A 9 -22.34 11.84 -15.08
C THR A 9 -21.46 11.51 -13.87
N GLU A 10 -21.77 10.42 -13.19
CA GLU A 10 -21.03 9.95 -12.02
C GLU A 10 -19.59 9.52 -12.39
N LYS A 11 -19.43 8.89 -13.56
CA LYS A 11 -18.13 8.57 -14.15
C LYS A 11 -17.25 9.81 -14.34
N GLU A 12 -17.84 10.91 -14.79
CA GLU A 12 -17.16 12.19 -14.96
C GLU A 12 -16.73 12.80 -13.61
N GLN A 13 -17.54 12.66 -12.58
CA GLN A 13 -17.21 13.11 -11.22
C GLN A 13 -16.01 12.34 -10.64
N ILE A 14 -15.97 11.02 -10.80
CA ILE A 14 -14.86 10.17 -10.36
C ILE A 14 -13.58 10.51 -11.12
N ASN A 15 -13.65 10.63 -12.45
CA ASN A 15 -12.51 11.01 -13.27
C ASN A 15 -12.00 12.42 -12.93
N ALA A 16 -12.90 13.37 -12.64
CA ALA A 16 -12.53 14.70 -12.20
C ALA A 16 -11.91 14.71 -10.79
N ALA A 17 -12.31 13.80 -9.90
CA ALA A 17 -11.67 13.62 -8.59
C ALA A 17 -10.26 13.04 -8.73
N ARG A 18 -10.09 11.98 -9.56
CA ARG A 18 -8.78 11.41 -9.90
C ARG A 18 -7.86 12.44 -10.55
N LYS A 19 -8.38 13.23 -11.50
CA LYS A 19 -7.63 14.33 -12.14
C LYS A 19 -7.20 15.40 -11.13
N ARG A 20 -8.12 15.88 -10.28
CA ARG A 20 -7.80 16.86 -9.23
C ARG A 20 -6.74 16.34 -8.25
N ARG A 21 -6.77 15.05 -7.91
CA ARG A 21 -5.76 14.42 -7.06
C ARG A 21 -4.38 14.42 -7.75
N ARG A 22 -4.31 14.03 -9.04
CA ARG A 22 -3.08 14.12 -9.85
C ARG A 22 -2.51 15.54 -9.90
N GLU A 23 -3.37 16.52 -10.17
CA GLU A 23 -2.98 17.95 -10.20
C GLU A 23 -2.51 18.46 -8.84
N TRP A 24 -3.13 18.00 -7.75
CA TRP A 24 -2.72 18.33 -6.39
C TRP A 24 -1.33 17.77 -6.08
N TYR A 25 -1.04 16.52 -6.44
CA TYR A 25 0.29 15.92 -6.28
C TYR A 25 1.35 16.70 -7.06
N HIS A 26 1.06 17.08 -8.31
CA HIS A 26 1.96 17.94 -9.10
C HIS A 26 2.29 19.26 -8.40
N ARG A 27 1.25 19.98 -7.95
CA ARG A 27 1.43 21.29 -7.30
C ARG A 27 2.19 21.17 -5.98
N ASN A 28 2.05 20.04 -5.29
CA ASN A 28 2.68 19.81 -4.00
C ASN A 28 3.92 18.93 -4.08
N ARG A 29 4.46 18.62 -5.27
CA ARG A 29 5.58 17.68 -5.44
C ARG A 29 6.76 17.99 -4.52
N ARG A 30 7.14 19.28 -4.41
CA ARG A 30 8.24 19.74 -3.52
C ARG A 30 7.88 19.66 -2.03
N MET A 31 6.62 19.87 -1.68
CA MET A 31 6.17 19.75 -0.28
C MET A 31 5.98 18.30 0.13
N GLU A 32 5.53 17.42 -0.76
CA GLU A 32 5.47 15.98 -0.50
C GLU A 32 6.89 15.38 -0.38
N SER A 33 7.86 15.83 -1.18
CA SER A 33 9.27 15.47 -0.97
C SER A 33 9.87 16.03 0.32
N ALA A 34 9.39 17.18 0.78
CA ALA A 34 9.80 17.72 2.09
C ALA A 34 9.14 16.93 3.24
N LYS A 35 7.86 16.54 3.10
CA LYS A 35 7.17 15.68 4.06
C LYS A 35 7.75 14.27 4.11
N SER A 36 8.29 13.74 3.01
CA SER A 36 9.03 12.47 3.06
C SER A 36 10.33 12.61 3.83
N LEU A 37 11.01 13.76 3.72
CA LEU A 37 12.19 14.09 4.52
C LEU A 37 11.85 14.25 6.01
N GLU A 38 10.78 14.97 6.34
CA GLU A 38 10.28 15.09 7.72
C GLU A 38 9.88 13.73 8.29
N ARG A 39 9.18 12.89 7.51
CA ARG A 39 8.83 11.52 7.90
C ARG A 39 10.06 10.63 8.07
N TYR A 40 11.08 10.75 7.22
CA TYR A 40 12.36 10.08 7.36
C TYR A 40 13.03 10.42 8.71
N TYR A 41 13.10 11.71 9.06
CA TYR A 41 13.67 12.14 10.33
C TYR A 41 12.80 11.72 11.53
N HIS A 42 11.48 11.75 11.40
CA HIS A 42 10.56 11.30 12.44
C HIS A 42 10.71 9.80 12.73
N ASN A 43 10.75 8.95 11.70
CA ASN A 43 10.93 7.51 11.87
C ASN A 43 12.33 7.15 12.37
N LYS A 44 13.36 7.91 11.96
CA LYS A 44 14.72 7.77 12.50
C LYS A 44 14.79 8.16 13.98
N ALA A 45 14.04 9.20 14.40
CA ALA A 45 13.94 9.58 15.80
C ALA A 45 13.21 8.53 16.65
N ILE A 46 12.14 7.91 16.13
CA ILE A 46 11.41 6.82 16.80
C ILE A 46 12.31 5.59 16.97
N ASN A 47 13.10 5.22 15.96
CA ASN A 47 14.06 4.11 16.02
C ASN A 47 15.32 4.40 16.86
N HIS A 48 15.49 5.65 17.33
CA HIS A 48 16.62 6.07 18.17
C HIS A 48 16.21 6.39 19.61
N HIS A 49 14.97 6.13 20.02
CA HIS A 49 14.71 5.89 21.42
C HIS A 49 15.05 4.44 21.74
N PRO A 50 16.19 4.14 22.39
CA PRO A 50 16.29 2.88 23.10
C PRO A 50 15.10 2.88 24.06
N GLN A 51 14.22 1.87 23.92
CA GLN A 51 13.29 1.55 24.98
C GLN A 51 14.11 1.43 26.26
N THR A 52 14.04 2.46 27.10
CA THR A 52 14.56 2.42 28.45
C THR A 52 13.70 1.38 29.15
N GLN A 53 14.12 0.12 29.09
CA GLN A 53 13.54 -0.94 29.89
C GLN A 53 13.64 -0.47 31.33
N LEU A 54 12.49 -0.20 31.94
CA LEU A 54 12.39 0.09 33.36
C LEU A 54 12.88 -1.16 34.08
N ARG A 55 14.12 -1.08 34.57
CA ARG A 55 14.84 -2.14 35.27
C ARG A 55 14.01 -2.59 36.47
N ARG A 56 13.37 -3.75 36.36
CA ARG A 56 12.71 -4.42 37.48
C ARG A 56 13.80 -4.81 38.48
N ALA A 57 13.63 -4.41 39.74
CA ALA A 57 14.60 -4.60 40.81
C ALA A 57 15.03 -6.08 40.95
N GLN A 58 16.35 -6.30 40.91
CA GLN A 58 16.99 -7.59 41.16
C GLN A 58 16.95 -7.93 42.65
N ARG A 59 16.53 -9.15 42.99
CA ARG A 59 16.86 -9.81 44.26
C ARG A 59 18.23 -10.51 44.13
N PRO A 60 19.06 -10.60 45.18
CA PRO A 60 20.46 -11.01 45.04
C PRO A 60 20.74 -12.49 45.40
N SER A 61 21.79 -12.99 44.73
CA SER A 61 22.81 -14.01 45.14
C SER A 61 22.55 -15.51 44.90
N PRO A 62 23.59 -16.38 44.86
CA PRO A 62 25.05 -16.15 44.70
C PRO A 62 25.76 -17.02 43.61
N ASP A 63 27.03 -16.64 43.37
CA ASP A 63 28.19 -17.25 42.69
C ASP A 63 28.17 -18.71 42.23
N VAL A 64 28.82 -18.99 41.08
CA VAL A 64 30.10 -19.75 40.97
C VAL A 64 30.76 -19.51 39.58
N ASP A 65 31.98 -18.99 39.64
CA ASP A 65 33.18 -19.11 38.78
C ASP A 65 33.13 -19.05 37.23
N ALA A 66 33.82 -18.02 36.70
CA ALA A 66 34.43 -17.99 35.37
C ALA A 66 35.80 -18.73 35.39
N PRO A 67 36.43 -19.09 34.24
CA PRO A 67 37.24 -18.08 33.54
C PRO A 67 37.42 -18.23 32.00
N VAL A 68 37.48 -17.06 31.35
CA VAL A 68 38.52 -16.57 30.39
C VAL A 68 38.78 -17.35 29.08
N HIS A 69 38.47 -16.72 27.92
CA HIS A 69 39.50 -16.24 26.97
C HIS A 69 38.94 -15.46 25.75
N ALA A 70 39.57 -14.29 25.53
CA ALA A 70 39.94 -13.67 24.25
C ALA A 70 38.86 -13.12 23.28
N SER A 71 38.63 -11.80 23.43
CA SER A 71 38.91 -10.76 22.42
C SER A 71 38.81 -11.10 20.92
N ALA A 72 37.84 -10.49 20.24
CA ALA A 72 38.09 -9.86 18.94
C ALA A 72 37.03 -8.78 18.67
N SER A 73 37.47 -7.52 18.77
CA SER A 73 36.77 -6.37 18.21
C SER A 73 36.82 -6.47 16.69
N ALA A 74 35.66 -6.48 16.04
CA ALA A 74 35.54 -6.19 14.62
C ALA A 74 34.28 -5.33 14.41
N LEU A 75 34.53 -4.02 14.33
CA LEU A 75 33.69 -3.10 13.58
C LEU A 75 33.46 -3.64 12.16
N ALA A 76 32.29 -3.29 11.61
CA ALA A 76 31.85 -3.54 10.25
C ALA A 76 31.34 -4.97 9.97
N ASN A 77 30.02 -5.13 9.97
CA ASN A 77 29.31 -5.20 8.69
C ASN A 77 27.81 -4.98 8.91
N SER A 78 27.31 -4.01 8.14
CA SER A 78 25.94 -3.58 7.97
C SER A 78 24.91 -4.73 8.04
N PRO A 79 23.71 -4.54 8.61
CA PRO A 79 22.61 -5.44 8.38
C PRO A 79 22.16 -5.24 6.93
N LEU A 80 22.89 -5.84 6.00
CA LEU A 80 22.29 -6.34 4.78
C LEU A 80 21.24 -7.33 5.24
N ILE A 81 20.04 -6.79 5.39
CA ILE A 81 18.77 -7.52 5.50
C ILE A 81 18.91 -8.73 4.58
N SER A 82 18.96 -9.90 5.22
CA SER A 82 18.94 -11.20 4.58
C SER A 82 17.81 -11.20 3.54
N LEU A 83 18.20 -11.01 2.29
CA LEU A 83 17.34 -10.90 1.12
C LEU A 83 16.87 -12.30 0.69
N GLN A 84 16.27 -13.04 1.62
CA GLN A 84 15.28 -14.07 1.29
C GLN A 84 13.91 -13.40 1.19
N ILE A 85 13.80 -12.39 0.34
CA ILE A 85 12.50 -11.95 -0.15
C ILE A 85 12.06 -13.06 -1.10
N VAL A 86 11.13 -13.91 -0.63
CA VAL A 86 10.30 -14.71 -1.54
C VAL A 86 9.77 -13.73 -2.58
N ARG A 87 10.32 -13.78 -3.80
CA ARG A 87 10.07 -12.79 -4.84
C ARG A 87 8.60 -12.90 -5.21
N LEU A 88 7.78 -12.04 -4.62
CA LEU A 88 6.33 -12.05 -4.79
C LEU A 88 6.05 -11.80 -6.28
N ASN A 89 5.53 -12.81 -6.96
CA ASN A 89 5.22 -12.73 -8.38
C ASN A 89 3.93 -11.91 -8.59
N THR A 90 4.09 -10.60 -8.76
CA THR A 90 2.94 -9.67 -8.85
C THR A 90 2.02 -9.98 -10.03
N GLN A 91 2.56 -10.53 -11.13
CA GLN A 91 1.79 -10.88 -12.31
C GLN A 91 0.92 -12.12 -12.09
N GLU A 92 1.45 -13.15 -11.43
CA GLU A 92 0.69 -14.34 -11.07
C GLU A 92 -0.43 -14.02 -10.07
N ARG A 93 -0.14 -13.14 -9.11
CA ARG A 93 -1.13 -12.62 -8.15
C ARG A 93 -2.24 -11.84 -8.85
N LEU A 94 -1.89 -10.95 -9.79
CA LEU A 94 -2.86 -10.25 -10.62
C LEU A 94 -3.74 -11.24 -11.41
N THR A 95 -3.13 -12.22 -12.05
CA THR A 95 -3.85 -13.24 -12.83
C THR A 95 -4.80 -14.04 -11.94
N SER A 96 -4.37 -14.40 -10.74
CA SER A 96 -5.20 -15.12 -9.75
C SER A 96 -6.38 -14.27 -9.28
N ALA A 97 -6.14 -12.99 -8.98
CA ALA A 97 -7.18 -12.05 -8.59
C ALA A 97 -8.18 -11.78 -9.72
N GLN A 98 -7.71 -11.67 -10.98
CA GLN A 98 -8.57 -11.57 -12.16
C GLN A 98 -9.47 -12.80 -12.32
N LYS A 99 -8.91 -14.01 -12.18
CA LYS A 99 -9.69 -15.26 -12.20
C LYS A 99 -10.76 -15.28 -11.10
N ALA A 100 -10.42 -14.88 -9.89
CA ALA A 100 -11.37 -14.78 -8.78
C ALA A 100 -12.44 -13.69 -9.03
N MET A 101 -12.07 -12.60 -9.69
CA MET A 101 -13.02 -11.55 -10.06
C MET A 101 -14.02 -12.02 -11.13
N HIS A 102 -13.62 -12.88 -12.07
CA HIS A 102 -14.55 -13.46 -13.05
C HIS A 102 -15.63 -14.35 -12.43
N THR A 103 -15.36 -14.96 -11.27
CA THR A 103 -16.34 -15.79 -10.55
C THR A 103 -17.15 -14.99 -9.53
N TRP A 104 -16.82 -13.70 -9.33
CA TRP A 104 -17.53 -12.82 -8.41
C TRP A 104 -18.91 -12.45 -8.98
N ARG A 105 -19.98 -12.95 -8.35
CA ARG A 105 -21.38 -12.70 -8.76
C ARG A 105 -22.05 -11.68 -7.85
N ASN A 106 -22.62 -10.62 -8.44
CA ASN A 106 -23.25 -9.54 -7.68
C ASN A 106 -24.76 -9.80 -7.39
N ASP A 107 -25.42 -10.71 -8.09
CA ASP A 107 -26.89 -10.60 -8.20
C ASP A 107 -27.68 -11.29 -7.08
N LYS A 108 -27.07 -12.24 -6.33
CA LYS A 108 -27.80 -13.06 -5.33
C LYS A 108 -27.10 -13.29 -3.99
N MET A 109 -25.90 -12.72 -3.78
CA MET A 109 -25.18 -12.88 -2.50
C MET A 109 -25.58 -11.82 -1.47
N LYS A 110 -25.65 -12.22 -0.19
CA LYS A 110 -25.76 -11.25 0.92
C LYS A 110 -24.54 -10.33 0.92
N ILE A 111 -24.71 -9.07 1.34
CA ILE A 111 -23.62 -8.07 1.35
C ILE A 111 -22.40 -8.58 2.11
N ARG A 112 -22.58 -9.22 3.27
CA ARG A 112 -21.49 -9.84 4.02
C ARG A 112 -20.62 -10.77 3.16
N HIS A 113 -21.23 -11.66 2.37
CA HIS A 113 -20.49 -12.57 1.49
C HIS A 113 -19.80 -11.83 0.34
N LYS A 114 -20.43 -10.79 -0.21
CA LYS A 114 -19.80 -9.94 -1.24
C LYS A 114 -18.57 -9.23 -0.70
N THR A 115 -18.66 -8.70 0.52
CA THR A 115 -17.54 -8.06 1.24
C THR A 115 -16.42 -9.05 1.48
N SER A 116 -16.70 -10.24 2.03
CA SER A 116 -15.68 -11.28 2.25
C SER A 116 -15.02 -11.76 0.95
N ASN A 117 -15.80 -11.95 -0.13
CA ASN A 117 -15.24 -12.34 -1.41
C ASN A 117 -14.35 -11.24 -2.00
N MET A 118 -14.76 -9.97 -1.88
CA MET A 118 -13.95 -8.86 -2.34
C MET A 118 -12.66 -8.72 -1.52
N GLN A 119 -12.74 -8.87 -0.20
CA GLN A 119 -11.56 -8.92 0.67
C GLN A 119 -10.58 -10.00 0.17
N HIS A 120 -11.07 -11.21 -0.10
CA HIS A 120 -10.26 -12.30 -0.62
C HIS A 120 -9.60 -11.97 -1.97
N ILE A 121 -10.32 -11.31 -2.89
CA ILE A 121 -9.76 -10.89 -4.19
C ILE A 121 -8.62 -9.86 -3.99
N VAL A 122 -8.80 -8.91 -3.06
CA VAL A 122 -7.77 -7.93 -2.71
C VAL A 122 -6.56 -8.59 -2.06
N GLU A 123 -6.77 -9.57 -1.18
CA GLU A 123 -5.71 -10.37 -0.57
C GLU A 123 -4.96 -11.20 -1.61
N LEU A 124 -5.65 -11.81 -2.59
CA LEU A 124 -4.99 -12.51 -3.70
C LEU A 124 -4.13 -11.56 -4.52
N TRP A 125 -4.61 -10.33 -4.76
CA TRP A 125 -3.89 -9.35 -5.56
C TRP A 125 -2.66 -8.80 -4.84
N THR A 126 -2.79 -8.46 -3.56
CA THR A 126 -1.78 -7.76 -2.75
C THR A 126 -1.00 -8.68 -1.82
N SER A 127 -1.31 -9.98 -1.79
CA SER A 127 -0.82 -10.94 -0.80
C SER A 127 -1.04 -10.53 0.66
N GLY A 128 -2.05 -9.69 0.92
CA GLY A 128 -2.39 -9.21 2.26
C GLY A 128 -1.41 -8.18 2.84
N SER A 129 -0.39 -7.75 2.11
CA SER A 129 0.56 -6.72 2.55
C SER A 129 0.87 -5.76 1.42
N LEU A 130 0.29 -4.56 1.51
CA LEU A 130 0.56 -3.46 0.58
C LEU A 130 2.05 -3.09 0.55
N GLN A 131 2.74 -3.20 1.69
CA GLN A 131 4.16 -2.90 1.76
C GLN A 131 5.01 -3.91 0.97
N ALA A 132 4.80 -5.20 1.23
CA ALA A 132 5.54 -6.27 0.53
C ALA A 132 5.20 -6.30 -0.97
N TRP A 133 3.93 -6.09 -1.31
CA TRP A 133 3.47 -6.02 -2.69
C TRP A 133 3.99 -4.79 -3.44
N GLY A 134 3.96 -3.61 -2.81
CA GLY A 134 4.53 -2.39 -3.39
C GLY A 134 6.05 -2.50 -3.62
N ASN A 135 6.78 -3.12 -2.69
CA ASN A 135 8.19 -3.45 -2.88
C ASN A 135 8.39 -4.38 -4.08
N ALA A 136 7.59 -5.43 -4.20
CA ALA A 136 7.69 -6.37 -5.32
C ALA A 136 7.38 -5.70 -6.67
N LEU A 137 6.37 -4.82 -6.72
CA LEU A 137 6.07 -4.02 -7.90
C LEU A 137 7.26 -3.15 -8.31
N TYR A 138 7.86 -2.44 -7.35
CA TYR A 138 9.03 -1.59 -7.61
C TYR A 138 10.20 -2.42 -8.15
N LEU A 139 10.51 -3.55 -7.51
CA LEU A 139 11.60 -4.45 -7.94
C LEU A 139 11.39 -5.00 -9.36
N ASN A 140 10.13 -5.11 -9.83
CA ASN A 140 9.81 -5.56 -11.19
C ASN A 140 10.03 -4.49 -12.26
N VAL A 141 10.06 -3.21 -11.90
CA VAL A 141 10.20 -2.09 -12.85
C VAL A 141 11.51 -1.30 -12.70
N GLN A 142 12.21 -1.39 -11.57
CA GLN A 142 13.40 -0.57 -11.27
C GLN A 142 14.59 -0.77 -12.23
N HIS A 143 14.63 -1.92 -12.90
CA HIS A 143 15.70 -2.31 -13.83
C HIS A 143 15.35 -2.02 -15.28
N ASP A 144 14.13 -1.57 -15.56
CA ASP A 144 13.80 -1.12 -16.89
C ASP A 144 14.63 0.13 -17.24
N THR A 145 14.98 0.27 -18.51
CA THR A 145 15.67 1.46 -19.03
C THR A 145 14.69 2.46 -19.63
N ASN A 146 13.48 2.00 -19.97
CA ASN A 146 12.43 2.79 -20.58
C ASN A 146 11.25 2.93 -19.63
N ALA A 147 10.95 4.18 -19.25
CA ALA A 147 9.83 4.50 -18.37
C ALA A 147 8.47 4.09 -18.93
N ALA A 148 8.27 4.18 -20.25
CA ALA A 148 7.03 3.74 -20.90
C ALA A 148 6.87 2.21 -20.82
N LEU A 149 7.98 1.46 -20.92
CA LEU A 149 7.94 0.00 -20.75
C LEU A 149 7.61 -0.37 -19.30
N ALA A 150 8.27 0.26 -18.33
CA ALA A 150 7.97 0.09 -16.91
C ALA A 150 6.49 0.41 -16.60
N GLU A 151 5.98 1.49 -17.17
CA GLU A 151 4.58 1.89 -17.00
C GLU A 151 3.61 0.87 -17.62
N SER A 152 3.91 0.37 -18.82
CA SER A 152 3.07 -0.65 -19.47
C SER A 152 2.96 -1.95 -18.67
N LYS A 153 3.97 -2.30 -17.86
CA LYS A 153 3.91 -3.44 -16.93
C LYS A 153 2.98 -3.18 -15.74
N LEU A 154 2.75 -1.92 -15.38
CA LEU A 154 1.89 -1.52 -14.26
C LEU A 154 0.44 -1.24 -14.70
N GLU A 155 0.21 -0.89 -15.97
CA GLU A 155 -1.12 -0.62 -16.52
C GLU A 155 -2.18 -1.72 -16.24
N PRO A 156 -1.85 -3.03 -16.33
CA PRO A 156 -2.80 -4.08 -15.98
C PRO A 156 -3.27 -4.01 -14.51
N HIS A 157 -2.39 -3.60 -13.61
CA HIS A 157 -2.73 -3.42 -12.19
C HIS A 157 -3.62 -2.20 -11.98
N VAL A 158 -3.38 -1.09 -12.69
CA VAL A 158 -4.25 0.10 -12.66
C VAL A 158 -5.65 -0.26 -13.14
N THR A 159 -5.75 -0.91 -14.30
CA THR A 159 -7.01 -1.30 -14.92
C THR A 159 -7.81 -2.23 -14.01
N PHE A 160 -7.14 -3.25 -13.46
CA PHE A 160 -7.76 -4.18 -12.53
C PHE A 160 -8.25 -3.49 -11.26
N GLY A 161 -7.43 -2.64 -10.64
CA GLY A 161 -7.81 -1.92 -9.43
C GLY A 161 -8.98 -0.95 -9.64
N GLN A 162 -9.04 -0.26 -10.78
CA GLN A 162 -10.17 0.59 -11.14
C GLN A 162 -11.45 -0.24 -11.32
N HIS A 163 -11.35 -1.40 -11.97
CA HIS A 163 -12.47 -2.33 -12.10
C HIS A 163 -12.96 -2.84 -10.73
N LEU A 164 -12.05 -3.16 -9.80
CA LEU A 164 -12.43 -3.53 -8.43
C LEU A 164 -13.17 -2.40 -7.70
N GLN A 165 -12.69 -1.15 -7.82
CA GLN A 165 -13.37 0.02 -7.25
C GLN A 165 -14.80 0.15 -7.79
N ASP A 166 -14.95 0.10 -9.12
CA ASP A 166 -16.24 0.27 -9.78
C ASP A 166 -17.22 -0.84 -9.39
N CYS A 167 -16.74 -2.09 -9.33
CA CYS A 167 -17.57 -3.22 -8.91
C CYS A 167 -17.98 -3.16 -7.44
N PHE A 168 -17.09 -2.73 -6.54
CA PHE A 168 -17.35 -2.76 -5.11
C PHE A 168 -18.11 -1.53 -4.58
N GLU A 169 -18.17 -0.43 -5.35
CA GLU A 169 -18.81 0.81 -4.90
C GLU A 169 -20.29 0.60 -4.53
N ASP A 170 -21.05 -0.16 -5.33
CA ASP A 170 -22.46 -0.45 -5.03
C ASP A 170 -22.60 -1.27 -3.73
N VAL A 171 -21.74 -2.26 -3.52
CA VAL A 171 -21.74 -3.10 -2.31
C VAL A 171 -21.40 -2.25 -1.09
N SER A 172 -20.38 -1.39 -1.20
CA SER A 172 -20.00 -0.45 -0.13
C SER A 172 -21.16 0.48 0.22
N ARG A 173 -21.87 1.03 -0.77
CA ARG A 173 -23.03 1.88 -0.52
C ARG A 173 -24.19 1.14 0.14
N ARG A 174 -24.56 -0.03 -0.38
CA ARG A 174 -25.66 -0.84 0.16
C ARG A 174 -25.37 -1.38 1.54
N SER A 175 -24.09 -1.58 1.89
CA SER A 175 -23.72 -2.04 3.24
C SER A 175 -24.18 -1.10 4.35
N PHE A 176 -24.26 0.21 4.08
CA PHE A 176 -24.81 1.18 5.03
C PHE A 176 -26.34 1.08 5.12
N GLN A 177 -27.02 0.74 4.03
CA GLN A 177 -28.47 0.55 4.03
C GLN A 177 -28.88 -0.70 4.83
N ASP A 178 -28.08 -1.76 4.75
CA ASP A 178 -28.30 -3.02 5.47
C ASP A 178 -27.87 -2.94 6.95
N ASP A 179 -26.90 -2.09 7.30
CA ASP A 179 -26.35 -1.95 8.67
C ASP A 179 -26.08 -0.46 9.00
N PRO A 180 -27.11 0.39 9.11
CA PRO A 180 -26.94 1.83 9.33
C PRO A 180 -26.38 2.17 10.72
N SER A 181 -26.63 1.33 11.72
CA SER A 181 -26.07 1.47 13.07
C SER A 181 -24.62 0.98 13.16
N GLY A 182 -24.13 0.22 12.17
CA GLY A 182 -22.83 -0.43 12.20
C GLY A 182 -22.71 -1.57 13.23
N SER A 183 -23.79 -1.94 13.92
CA SER A 183 -23.77 -2.92 15.01
C SER A 183 -23.54 -4.35 14.51
N LEU A 184 -23.84 -4.63 13.23
CA LEU A 184 -23.56 -5.93 12.62
C LEU A 184 -22.13 -6.02 12.03
N GLY A 185 -21.39 -4.89 12.04
CA GLY A 185 -20.04 -4.75 11.51
C GLY A 185 -19.93 -4.84 9.98
N ILE A 186 -21.05 -4.93 9.26
CA ILE A 186 -21.07 -5.17 7.80
C ILE A 186 -20.62 -3.90 7.07
N TRP A 187 -21.13 -2.75 7.49
CA TRP A 187 -20.71 -1.47 6.93
C TRP A 187 -19.22 -1.20 7.19
N GLY A 188 -18.75 -1.44 8.42
CA GLY A 188 -17.34 -1.29 8.78
C GLY A 188 -16.42 -2.15 7.93
N ALA A 189 -16.74 -3.44 7.79
CA ALA A 189 -15.97 -4.36 6.94
C ALA A 189 -15.95 -3.91 5.47
N ALA A 190 -17.09 -3.45 4.92
CA ALA A 190 -17.14 -2.94 3.56
C ALA A 190 -16.33 -1.65 3.39
N GLN A 191 -16.28 -0.76 4.38
CA GLN A 191 -15.42 0.42 4.31
C GLN A 191 -13.94 0.06 4.39
N LEU A 192 -13.56 -0.97 5.15
CA LEU A 192 -12.18 -1.48 5.19
C LEU A 192 -11.75 -2.00 3.82
N VAL A 193 -12.51 -2.93 3.22
CA VAL A 193 -12.24 -3.45 1.87
C VAL A 193 -12.10 -2.31 0.86
N ARG A 194 -13.04 -1.37 0.87
CA ARG A 194 -13.02 -0.20 -0.04
C ARG A 194 -11.73 0.61 0.11
N ARG A 195 -11.26 0.83 1.35
CA ARG A 195 -10.02 1.55 1.63
C ARG A 195 -8.80 0.76 1.18
N GLU A 196 -8.79 -0.55 1.34
CA GLU A 196 -7.69 -1.40 0.88
C GLU A 196 -7.57 -1.40 -0.64
N ILE A 197 -8.69 -1.53 -1.36
CA ILE A 197 -8.72 -1.37 -2.83
C ILE A 197 -8.17 0.01 -3.21
N ALA A 198 -8.65 1.07 -2.56
CA ALA A 198 -8.21 2.43 -2.86
C ALA A 198 -6.71 2.63 -2.62
N ARG A 199 -6.17 2.11 -1.52
CA ARG A 199 -4.73 2.17 -1.23
C ARG A 199 -3.91 1.38 -2.24
N ALA A 200 -4.34 0.18 -2.63
CA ALA A 200 -3.66 -0.60 -3.66
C ALA A 200 -3.62 0.14 -5.01
N VAL A 201 -4.74 0.76 -5.41
CA VAL A 201 -4.81 1.60 -6.60
C VAL A 201 -3.90 2.82 -6.49
N ASP A 202 -3.93 3.54 -5.36
CA ASP A 202 -3.12 4.73 -5.13
C ASP A 202 -1.61 4.43 -5.28
N VAL A 203 -1.14 3.24 -4.84
CA VAL A 203 0.26 2.81 -5.00
C VAL A 203 0.66 2.66 -6.47
N VAL A 204 -0.15 1.96 -7.26
CA VAL A 204 0.17 1.72 -8.68
C VAL A 204 0.03 3.01 -9.49
N GLU A 205 -0.99 3.81 -9.20
CA GLU A 205 -1.18 5.11 -9.85
C GLU A 205 -0.03 6.07 -9.52
N GLU A 206 0.48 6.08 -8.27
CA GLU A 206 1.67 6.84 -7.90
C GLU A 206 2.89 6.43 -8.73
N PHE A 207 3.12 5.13 -8.92
CA PHE A 207 4.25 4.66 -9.73
C PHE A 207 4.11 5.10 -11.19
N CYS A 208 2.94 4.90 -11.80
CA CYS A 208 2.67 5.32 -13.18
C CYS A 208 2.87 6.83 -13.36
N LEU A 209 2.43 7.65 -12.39
CA LEU A 209 2.63 9.10 -12.45
C LEU A 209 4.11 9.48 -12.41
N ILE A 210 4.88 8.92 -11.47
CA ILE A 210 6.31 9.22 -11.36
C ILE A 210 7.05 8.76 -12.63
N LEU A 211 6.69 7.60 -13.19
CA LEU A 211 7.28 7.10 -14.43
C LEU A 211 6.99 8.01 -15.63
N ARG A 212 5.74 8.48 -15.79
CA ARG A 212 5.35 9.39 -16.89
C ARG A 212 6.08 10.73 -16.82
N ASP A 213 6.16 11.32 -15.64
CA ASP A 213 6.60 12.72 -15.49
C ASP A 213 8.09 12.86 -15.14
N GLY A 214 8.66 11.86 -14.47
CA GLY A 214 10.01 11.90 -13.92
C GLY A 214 10.90 10.72 -14.33
N GLY A 215 10.33 9.72 -15.01
CA GLY A 215 11.05 8.53 -15.43
C GLY A 215 11.51 7.62 -14.29
N ILE A 216 12.31 6.64 -14.66
CA ILE A 216 12.77 5.57 -13.75
C ILE A 216 13.71 6.11 -12.67
N THR A 217 14.52 7.11 -12.99
CA THR A 217 15.39 7.77 -11.99
C THR A 217 14.58 8.43 -10.89
N SER A 218 13.52 9.18 -11.22
CA SER A 218 12.65 9.78 -10.20
C SER A 218 11.97 8.73 -9.34
N LEU A 219 11.53 7.60 -9.93
CA LEU A 219 10.94 6.50 -9.16
C LEU A 219 11.95 5.87 -8.19
N ARG A 220 13.20 5.68 -8.64
CA ARG A 220 14.29 5.16 -7.82
C ARG A 220 14.61 6.11 -6.67
N ASP A 221 14.75 7.39 -6.94
CA ASP A 221 15.03 8.41 -5.92
C ASP A 221 13.89 8.49 -4.90
N SER A 222 12.64 8.41 -5.37
CA SER A 222 11.47 8.35 -4.49
C SER A 222 11.46 7.09 -3.60
N TYR A 223 11.84 5.94 -4.15
CA TYR A 223 11.92 4.68 -3.40
C TYR A 223 13.06 4.67 -2.37
N THR A 224 14.27 5.10 -2.76
CA THR A 224 15.43 5.16 -1.85
C THR A 224 15.23 6.22 -0.77
N GLY A 225 14.58 7.33 -1.12
CA GLY A 225 14.16 8.37 -0.19
C GLY A 225 12.96 8.00 0.69
N GLN A 226 12.43 6.77 0.61
CA GLN A 226 11.28 6.27 1.39
C GLN A 226 10.05 7.19 1.32
N SER A 227 9.81 7.77 0.14
CA SER A 227 8.77 8.78 -0.08
C SER A 227 7.47 8.23 -0.68
N LEU A 228 7.46 6.95 -1.08
CA LEU A 228 6.31 6.32 -1.70
C LEU A 228 5.26 5.94 -0.65
N ASN A 229 3.97 6.06 -0.99
CA ASN A 229 2.89 5.93 -0.01
C ASN A 229 2.91 4.58 0.73
N PHE A 230 3.23 3.49 0.05
CA PHE A 230 3.26 2.15 0.66
C PHE A 230 4.43 1.91 1.63
N GLN A 231 5.46 2.77 1.64
CA GLN A 231 6.60 2.66 2.54
C GLN A 231 6.37 3.39 3.87
N ILE A 232 5.31 4.20 3.93
CA ILE A 232 4.99 5.09 5.06
C ILE A 232 3.86 4.50 5.92
N ILE A 233 3.11 3.53 5.39
CA ILE A 233 2.03 2.79 6.08
C ILE A 233 2.65 1.74 7.00
#